data_AF-A0A3N7EXJ3-F1
#
_entry.id   AF-A0A3N7EXJ3-F1
#
_cell.length_a   1.000
_cell.length_b   1.000
_cell.length_c   1.000
_cell.angle_alpha   90.00
_cell.angle_beta   90.00
_cell.angle_gamma   90.00
#
_symmetry.space_group_name_H-M   'P 1'
#
loop_
_entity.id
_entity.type
_entity.pdbx_description
1 polymer ?
#
loop_
_entity_poly.entity_id
_entity_poly.type
_entity_poly.pdbx_seq_one_letter_code
_entity_poly.pdbx_strand_id
1 'polypeptide(L)'
;MGYVYLKGAFKAKVLAENDLNFNLLTYLTTYLNKKNIENKEFESFDFKELEYFSERYKYKKMVAYAEDFCVKNNLDQIIIIRKKNTYTLTDPMQMFYGFDHDFGIATLSMYDKRPILFYNFSLIKYLKGSNDFKILLSPSYKNHKFDDVVLDKENYRLINDSVLMYFQPVFETILNKSLDK
;
A
#
# COMPACT_ATOMS: atom_id res chain seq x y z
N MET A 1 3.44 8.96 0.38
CA MET A 1 2.53 8.61 -0.74
C MET A 1 3.17 9.21 -1.96
N GLY A 2 3.27 8.51 -3.08
CA GLY A 2 3.90 9.04 -4.28
C GLY A 2 2.91 9.64 -5.26
N TYR A 3 3.42 10.50 -6.13
CA TYR A 3 2.84 10.81 -7.43
C TYR A 3 3.76 10.27 -8.52
N VAL A 4 3.22 9.50 -9.46
CA VAL A 4 3.98 8.87 -10.55
C VAL A 4 3.43 9.29 -11.91
N TYR A 5 4.29 9.86 -12.75
CA TYR A 5 3.94 10.19 -14.12
C TYR A 5 4.43 9.11 -15.08
N LEU A 6 3.51 8.54 -15.86
CA LEU A 6 3.78 7.50 -16.85
C LEU A 6 3.61 8.02 -18.27
N LYS A 7 4.54 7.66 -19.17
CA LYS A 7 4.41 7.89 -20.62
C LYS A 7 4.19 6.58 -21.37
N GLY A 8 3.20 6.57 -22.25
CA GLY A 8 2.90 5.45 -23.16
C GLY A 8 1.69 4.58 -22.75
N ALA A 9 1.15 3.84 -23.72
CA ALA A 9 -0.07 3.02 -23.59
C ALA A 9 0.20 1.55 -23.23
N PHE A 10 1.14 0.94 -23.97
CA PHE A 10 1.41 -0.50 -23.98
C PHE A 10 2.68 -0.87 -23.20
N LYS A 11 3.58 0.10 -23.01
CA LYS A 11 4.81 0.00 -22.20
C LYS A 11 4.99 1.31 -21.46
N ALA A 12 4.12 1.54 -20.47
CA ALA A 12 4.17 2.73 -19.64
C ALA A 12 5.55 2.83 -18.97
N LYS A 13 6.25 3.95 -19.20
CA LYS A 13 7.54 4.24 -18.58
C LYS A 13 7.37 5.37 -17.58
N VAL A 14 7.92 5.22 -16.38
CA VAL A 14 8.04 6.29 -15.39
C VAL A 14 8.94 7.38 -15.94
N LEU A 15 8.43 8.62 -16.00
CA LEU A 15 9.26 9.80 -16.31
C LEU A 15 9.54 10.68 -15.09
N ALA A 16 8.65 10.67 -14.11
CA ALA A 16 8.81 11.42 -12.88
C ALA A 16 8.10 10.73 -11.72
N GLU A 17 8.71 10.79 -10.55
CA GLU A 17 8.11 10.43 -9.27
C GLU A 17 8.33 11.59 -8.30
N ASN A 18 7.29 11.98 -7.57
CA ASN A 18 7.35 13.05 -6.58
C ASN A 18 6.66 12.61 -5.29
N ASP A 19 7.19 13.05 -4.16
CA ASP A 19 6.54 12.83 -2.87
C ASP A 19 5.25 13.65 -2.75
N LEU A 20 4.20 13.01 -2.22
CA LEU A 20 3.00 13.65 -1.71
C LEU A 20 3.01 13.60 -0.19
N ASN A 21 2.44 14.63 0.44
CA ASN A 21 2.40 14.82 1.89
C ASN A 21 1.38 13.88 2.58
N PHE A 22 1.63 12.58 2.51
CA PHE A 22 0.88 11.56 3.24
C PHE A 22 1.79 10.39 3.62
N ASN A 23 1.87 10.10 4.92
CA ASN A 23 2.66 8.99 5.47
C ASN A 23 1.74 7.91 6.05
N LEU A 24 1.87 6.68 5.54
CA LEU A 24 1.05 5.54 5.95
C LEU A 24 1.29 5.14 7.41
N LEU A 25 2.53 5.14 7.87
CA LEU A 25 2.87 4.77 9.25
C LEU A 25 2.27 5.80 10.22
N THR A 26 2.47 7.09 9.96
CA THR A 26 1.86 8.17 10.75
C THR A 26 0.33 8.05 10.79
N TYR A 27 -0.29 7.72 9.66
CA TYR A 27 -1.73 7.50 9.60
C TYR A 27 -2.17 6.31 10.47
N LEU A 28 -1.49 5.16 10.36
CA LEU A 28 -1.79 3.96 11.14
C LEU A 28 -1.63 4.20 12.65
N THR A 29 -0.53 4.82 13.09
CA THR A 29 -0.31 5.21 14.49
C THR A 29 -1.44 6.10 14.99
N THR A 30 -1.81 7.12 14.21
CA THR A 30 -2.90 8.03 14.56
C THR A 30 -4.24 7.30 14.67
N TYR A 31 -4.52 6.38 13.74
CA TYR A 31 -5.73 5.57 13.72
C TYR A 31 -5.85 4.68 14.96
N LEU A 32 -4.77 3.96 15.29
CA LEU A 32 -4.72 3.05 16.45
C LEU A 32 -4.81 3.83 17.77
N ASN A 33 -4.14 4.97 17.88
CA ASN A 33 -4.24 5.85 19.05
C ASN A 33 -5.67 6.33 19.28
N LYS A 34 -6.40 6.72 18.23
CA LYS A 34 -7.81 7.11 18.32
C LYS A 34 -8.72 5.98 18.81
N LYS A 35 -8.30 4.72 18.65
CA LYS A 35 -8.99 3.52 19.13
C LYS A 35 -8.51 3.07 20.51
N ASN A 36 -7.64 3.84 21.18
CA ASN A 36 -6.99 3.50 22.45
C ASN A 36 -6.18 2.19 22.39
N ILE A 37 -5.54 1.91 21.25
CA ILE A 37 -4.68 0.75 21.07
C ILE A 37 -3.22 1.21 21.23
N GLU A 38 -2.53 0.70 22.25
CA GLU A 38 -1.09 0.89 22.40
C GLU A 38 -0.37 0.26 21.20
N ASN A 39 0.53 1.02 20.57
CA ASN A 39 1.22 0.60 19.37
C ASN A 39 2.64 1.17 19.35
N LYS A 40 3.54 0.40 18.71
CA LYS A 40 4.94 0.74 18.54
C LYS A 40 5.46 0.13 17.24
N GLU A 41 6.33 0.85 16.55
CA GLU A 41 7.06 0.32 15.40
C GLU A 41 8.25 -0.54 15.85
N PHE A 42 8.47 -1.66 15.17
CA PHE A 42 9.55 -2.59 15.47
C PHE A 42 10.43 -2.81 14.24
N GLU A 43 11.64 -2.24 14.28
CA GLU A 43 12.65 -2.41 13.23
C GLU A 43 13.36 -3.78 13.30
N SER A 44 13.27 -4.48 14.43
CA SER A 44 13.95 -5.76 14.68
C SER A 44 13.24 -6.98 14.07
N PHE A 45 12.14 -6.78 13.35
CA PHE A 45 11.40 -7.83 12.69
C PHE A 45 12.14 -8.29 11.42
N ASP A 46 12.50 -9.57 11.35
CA ASP A 46 13.20 -10.16 10.21
C ASP A 46 12.21 -10.55 9.11
N PHE A 47 12.11 -9.70 8.10
CA PHE A 47 11.22 -9.93 6.96
C PHE A 47 11.63 -11.13 6.09
N LYS A 48 12.87 -11.65 6.20
CA LYS A 48 13.29 -12.86 5.48
C LYS A 48 12.51 -14.08 5.95
N GLU A 49 12.12 -14.11 7.22
CA GLU A 49 11.27 -15.17 7.76
C GLU A 49 9.88 -15.21 7.13
N LEU A 50 9.48 -14.16 6.38
CA LEU A 50 8.22 -14.12 5.66
C LEU A 50 8.33 -14.39 4.15
N GLU A 51 9.51 -14.66 3.59
CA GLU A 51 9.81 -14.56 2.15
C GLU A 51 8.77 -15.19 1.19
N TYR A 52 8.13 -16.31 1.55
CA TYR A 52 7.17 -17.04 0.70
C TYR A 52 5.67 -16.82 1.01
N PHE A 53 5.28 -15.67 1.55
CA PHE A 53 3.86 -15.36 1.77
C PHE A 53 3.06 -15.31 0.45
N SER A 54 2.34 -16.38 0.15
CA SER A 54 1.30 -16.48 -0.87
C SER A 54 -0.08 -16.50 -0.20
N GLU A 55 -1.16 -16.18 -0.88
CA GLU A 55 -2.49 -16.30 -0.24
C GLU A 55 -2.95 -17.77 -0.14
N ARG A 56 -2.21 -18.73 -0.74
CA ARG A 56 -2.67 -20.11 -0.98
C ARG A 56 -2.09 -21.20 -0.06
N TYR A 57 -1.01 -20.97 0.68
CA TYR A 57 -0.34 -22.01 1.46
C TYR A 57 -0.41 -21.77 2.98
N LYS A 58 -0.29 -22.85 3.76
CA LYS A 58 -0.19 -22.77 5.24
C LYS A 58 1.25 -22.44 5.64
N TYR A 59 1.46 -21.29 6.27
CA TYR A 59 2.79 -20.78 6.63
C TYR A 59 3.25 -21.16 8.04
N LYS A 60 3.33 -22.45 8.36
CA LYS A 60 3.68 -22.89 9.73
C LYS A 60 4.96 -22.24 10.27
N LYS A 61 6.01 -22.13 9.47
CA LYS A 61 7.27 -21.49 9.88
C LYS A 61 7.11 -20.01 10.16
N MET A 62 6.43 -19.28 9.28
CA MET A 62 6.19 -17.85 9.43
C MET A 62 5.30 -17.56 10.64
N VAL A 63 4.28 -18.41 10.86
CA VAL A 63 3.38 -18.32 12.02
C VAL A 63 4.16 -18.56 13.30
N ALA A 64 5.01 -19.58 13.36
CA ALA A 64 5.88 -19.83 14.51
C ALA A 64 6.80 -18.63 14.78
N TYR A 65 7.41 -18.07 13.73
CA TYR A 65 8.23 -16.86 13.87
C TYR A 65 7.46 -15.67 14.43
N ALA A 66 6.25 -15.41 13.90
CA ALA A 66 5.40 -14.32 14.38
C ALA A 66 4.93 -14.54 15.83
N GLU A 67 4.62 -15.79 16.20
CA GLU A 67 4.29 -16.15 17.59
C GLU A 67 5.47 -15.89 18.52
N ASP A 68 6.66 -16.39 18.18
CA ASP A 68 7.87 -16.19 18.97
C ASP A 68 8.19 -14.69 19.11
N PHE A 69 8.00 -13.92 18.04
CA PHE A 69 8.17 -12.47 18.07
C PHE A 69 7.16 -11.79 19.01
N CYS A 70 5.88 -12.18 18.96
CA CYS A 70 4.85 -11.66 19.85
C CYS A 70 5.13 -12.01 21.31
N VAL A 71 5.49 -13.26 21.62
CA VAL A 71 5.80 -13.73 22.97
C VAL A 71 7.02 -12.98 23.52
N LYS A 72 8.12 -12.89 22.75
CA LYS A 72 9.35 -12.23 23.18
C LYS A 72 9.17 -10.74 23.48
N ASN A 73 8.31 -10.06 22.72
CA ASN A 73 8.08 -8.63 22.84
C ASN A 73 6.81 -8.27 23.65
N ASN A 74 6.14 -9.25 24.25
CA ASN A 74 4.89 -9.08 24.98
C ASN A 74 3.79 -8.35 24.15
N LEU A 75 3.62 -8.80 22.90
CA LEU A 75 2.62 -8.25 21.97
C LEU A 75 1.40 -9.17 21.88
N ASP A 76 0.23 -8.59 21.70
CA ASP A 76 -0.99 -9.35 21.39
C ASP A 76 -1.17 -9.59 19.90
N GLN A 77 -0.68 -8.67 19.07
CA GLN A 77 -0.76 -8.76 17.62
C GLN A 77 0.35 -7.95 16.95
N ILE A 78 0.62 -8.26 15.68
CA ILE A 78 1.46 -7.46 14.80
C ILE A 78 0.71 -7.15 13.50
N ILE A 79 0.92 -5.93 12.99
CA ILE A 79 0.51 -5.52 11.65
C ILE A 79 1.78 -5.36 10.82
N ILE A 80 1.85 -6.09 9.71
CA ILE A 80 2.99 -6.13 8.80
C ILE A 80 2.57 -5.43 7.51
N ILE A 81 3.33 -4.41 7.13
CA ILE A 81 3.23 -3.74 5.82
C ILE A 81 4.23 -4.40 4.88
N ARG A 82 3.76 -4.97 3.77
CA ARG A 82 4.62 -5.72 2.87
C ARG A 82 4.38 -5.37 1.41
N LYS A 83 5.42 -4.96 0.70
CA LYS A 83 5.40 -4.80 -0.76
C LYS A 83 5.14 -6.14 -1.46
N LYS A 84 4.30 -6.12 -2.49
CA LYS A 84 4.16 -7.28 -3.39
C LYS A 84 5.33 -7.26 -4.39
N ASN A 85 6.14 -8.32 -4.34
CA ASN A 85 7.40 -8.41 -5.09
C ASN A 85 7.31 -9.26 -6.37
N THR A 86 6.16 -9.90 -6.64
CA THR A 86 5.97 -10.73 -7.83
C THR A 86 4.55 -10.59 -8.38
N TYR A 87 4.46 -10.60 -9.70
CA TYR A 87 3.22 -10.43 -10.46
C TYR A 87 3.19 -11.43 -11.61
N THR A 88 2.02 -12.03 -11.86
CA THR A 88 1.78 -12.74 -13.12
C THR A 88 1.64 -11.73 -14.26
N LEU A 89 1.98 -12.11 -15.49
CA LEU A 89 1.88 -11.22 -16.67
C LEU A 89 0.47 -10.64 -16.92
N THR A 90 -0.57 -11.29 -16.38
CA THR A 90 -1.97 -10.88 -16.50
C THR A 90 -2.46 -10.05 -15.32
N ASP A 91 -1.64 -9.85 -14.28
CA ASP A 91 -2.03 -9.05 -13.12
C ASP A 91 -1.94 -7.55 -13.48
N PRO A 92 -3.06 -6.80 -13.49
CA PRO A 92 -3.04 -5.39 -13.83
C PRO A 92 -2.15 -4.55 -12.89
N MET A 93 -1.90 -5.02 -11.66
CA MET A 93 -0.99 -4.35 -10.74
C MET A 93 0.48 -4.40 -11.18
N GLN A 94 0.83 -5.25 -12.16
CA GLN A 94 2.18 -5.31 -12.73
C GLN A 94 2.65 -3.94 -13.25
N MET A 95 1.75 -3.08 -13.71
CA MET A 95 2.13 -1.76 -14.21
C MET A 95 2.73 -0.83 -13.13
N PHE A 96 2.47 -1.11 -11.85
CA PHE A 96 3.01 -0.38 -10.70
C PHE A 96 4.25 -1.06 -10.11
N TYR A 97 4.72 -2.14 -10.72
CA TYR A 97 5.93 -2.83 -10.30
C TYR A 97 7.17 -2.02 -10.69
N GLY A 98 8.10 -1.87 -9.74
CA GLY A 98 9.35 -1.15 -9.96
C GLY A 98 9.25 0.38 -9.82
N PHE A 99 8.12 0.90 -9.36
CA PHE A 99 8.03 2.31 -8.93
C PHE A 99 8.81 2.49 -7.62
N ASP A 100 9.37 3.67 -7.42
CA ASP A 100 10.04 4.05 -6.18
C ASP A 100 9.03 4.12 -5.02
N HIS A 101 7.77 4.47 -5.33
CA HIS A 101 6.68 4.49 -4.36
C HIS A 101 5.82 3.23 -4.41
N ASP A 102 5.57 2.64 -3.23
CA ASP A 102 4.68 1.49 -3.09
C ASP A 102 3.19 1.84 -3.00
N PHE A 103 2.85 3.12 -2.90
CA PHE A 103 1.47 3.58 -2.95
C PHE A 103 1.40 5.06 -3.33
N GLY A 104 0.37 5.44 -4.06
CA GLY A 104 0.33 6.75 -4.65
C GLY A 104 -0.77 6.98 -5.66
N ILE A 105 -0.61 8.08 -6.39
CA ILE A 105 -1.42 8.43 -7.55
C ILE A 105 -0.54 8.32 -8.79
N ALA A 106 -0.96 7.53 -9.77
CA ALA A 106 -0.32 7.47 -11.07
C ALA A 106 -1.17 8.19 -12.13
N THR A 107 -0.52 8.87 -13.08
CA THR A 107 -1.18 9.39 -14.28
C THR A 107 -0.50 8.84 -15.53
N LEU A 108 -1.27 8.71 -16.61
CA LEU A 108 -0.72 8.35 -17.92
C LEU A 108 -0.80 9.56 -18.85
N SER A 109 0.26 9.81 -19.62
CA SER A 109 0.39 10.95 -20.54
C SER A 109 -0.77 11.08 -21.55
N MET A 110 -1.42 9.96 -21.87
CA MET A 110 -2.53 9.90 -22.81
C MET A 110 -3.90 10.16 -22.17
N TYR A 111 -3.99 10.08 -20.83
CA TYR A 111 -5.22 10.22 -20.08
C TYR A 111 -5.07 11.33 -19.03
N ASP A 112 -5.25 12.55 -19.48
CA ASP A 112 -5.05 13.78 -18.72
C ASP A 112 -6.14 14.07 -17.66
N LYS A 113 -7.22 13.29 -17.65
CA LYS A 113 -8.33 13.36 -16.69
C LYS A 113 -8.53 12.09 -15.85
N ARG A 114 -7.68 11.06 -16.01
CA ARG A 114 -7.88 9.74 -15.39
C ARG A 114 -6.67 9.28 -14.56
N PRO A 115 -6.42 9.94 -13.43
CA PRO A 115 -5.44 9.46 -12.45
C PRO A 115 -5.91 8.14 -11.80
N ILE A 116 -4.94 7.40 -11.28
CA ILE A 116 -5.09 6.08 -10.70
C ILE A 116 -4.51 6.09 -9.30
N LEU A 117 -5.34 5.91 -8.27
CA LEU A 117 -4.84 5.54 -6.95
C LEU A 117 -4.32 4.10 -7.03
N PHE A 118 -3.11 3.84 -6.56
CA PHE A 118 -2.54 2.51 -6.46
C PHE A 118 -1.94 2.28 -5.08
N TYR A 119 -1.94 1.02 -4.64
CA TYR A 119 -1.21 0.55 -3.47
C TYR A 119 -0.68 -0.85 -3.77
N ASN A 120 0.63 -0.92 -3.97
CA ASN A 120 1.43 -2.09 -4.31
C ASN A 120 1.98 -2.78 -3.03
N PHE A 121 1.18 -2.83 -1.98
CA PHE A 121 1.53 -3.47 -0.72
C PHE A 121 0.31 -4.14 -0.08
N SER A 122 0.58 -5.09 0.80
CA SER A 122 -0.41 -5.75 1.65
C SER A 122 -0.27 -5.28 3.09
N LEU A 123 -1.40 -5.19 3.79
CA LEU A 123 -1.44 -5.17 5.25
C LEU A 123 -1.83 -6.55 5.74
N ILE A 124 -0.97 -7.15 6.55
CA ILE A 124 -1.15 -8.50 7.08
C ILE A 124 -1.16 -8.41 8.60
N LYS A 125 -2.13 -9.07 9.24
CA LYS A 125 -2.26 -9.16 10.69
C LYS A 125 -1.91 -10.56 11.17
N TYR A 126 -1.13 -10.63 12.23
CA TYR A 126 -0.98 -11.84 13.04
C TYR A 126 -1.49 -11.56 14.45
N LEU A 127 -2.26 -12.49 15.00
CA LEU A 127 -2.76 -12.47 16.37
C LEU A 127 -2.03 -13.56 17.15
N LYS A 128 -1.49 -13.25 18.33
CA LYS A 128 -0.82 -14.22 19.20
C LYS A 128 -1.72 -15.44 19.45
N GLY A 129 -1.18 -16.63 19.28
CA GLY A 129 -1.90 -17.90 19.37
C GLY A 129 -2.70 -18.27 18.11
N SER A 130 -2.69 -17.44 17.05
CA SER A 130 -3.29 -17.80 15.77
C SER A 130 -2.44 -18.81 15.01
N ASN A 131 -3.11 -19.65 14.22
CA ASN A 131 -2.47 -20.61 13.32
C ASN A 131 -2.25 -20.05 11.90
N ASP A 132 -2.65 -18.81 11.65
CA ASP A 132 -2.54 -18.15 10.35
C ASP A 132 -2.30 -16.64 10.46
N PHE A 133 -2.08 -16.03 9.29
CA PHE A 133 -2.10 -14.59 9.10
C PHE A 133 -3.40 -14.19 8.43
N LYS A 134 -3.97 -13.06 8.85
CA LYS A 134 -5.13 -12.44 8.21
C LYS A 134 -4.68 -11.32 7.29
N ILE A 135 -5.06 -11.39 6.01
CA ILE A 135 -4.84 -10.28 5.08
C ILE A 135 -5.91 -9.22 5.32
N LEU A 136 -5.48 -8.03 5.77
CA LEU A 136 -6.36 -6.89 6.00
C LEU A 136 -6.56 -6.09 4.72
N LEU A 137 -5.49 -5.88 3.97
CA LEU A 137 -5.46 -5.15 2.71
C LEU A 137 -4.61 -5.94 1.70
N SER A 138 -5.15 -6.20 0.52
CA SER A 138 -4.41 -6.74 -0.62
C SER A 138 -4.09 -5.62 -1.60
N PRO A 139 -3.02 -5.71 -2.42
CA PRO A 139 -2.67 -4.70 -3.40
C PRO A 139 -3.80 -4.46 -4.39
N SER A 140 -4.06 -3.20 -4.72
CA SER A 140 -5.09 -2.85 -5.69
C SER A 140 -4.92 -1.43 -6.21
N TYR A 141 -5.81 -1.04 -7.11
CA TYR A 141 -5.87 0.27 -7.71
C TYR A 141 -7.31 0.73 -7.91
N LYS A 142 -7.51 2.05 -7.99
CA LYS A 142 -8.79 2.67 -8.30
C LYS A 142 -8.59 3.80 -9.30
N ASN A 143 -9.39 3.78 -10.35
CA ASN A 143 -9.43 4.84 -11.34
C ASN A 143 -10.59 5.79 -11.02
N HIS A 144 -10.38 7.09 -11.25
CA HIS A 144 -11.43 8.09 -11.25
C HIS A 144 -11.27 9.01 -12.45
N LYS A 145 -12.38 9.42 -13.06
CA LYS A 145 -12.39 10.39 -14.17
C LYS A 145 -12.81 11.73 -13.59
N PHE A 146 -11.94 12.73 -13.69
CA PHE A 146 -12.23 14.11 -13.34
C PHE A 146 -12.87 14.84 -14.54
N ASP A 147 -13.62 15.90 -14.27
CA ASP A 147 -14.23 16.73 -15.31
C ASP A 147 -13.18 17.59 -16.02
N ASP A 148 -12.22 18.09 -15.26
CA ASP A 148 -11.10 18.91 -15.74
C ASP A 148 -9.82 18.11 -15.95
N VAL A 149 -8.90 18.70 -16.72
CA VAL A 149 -7.53 18.20 -16.84
C VAL A 149 -6.84 18.34 -15.48
N VAL A 150 -6.21 17.26 -15.03
CA VAL A 150 -5.55 17.21 -13.71
C VAL A 150 -4.03 17.13 -13.81
N LEU A 151 -3.51 17.05 -15.03
CA LEU A 151 -2.11 16.75 -15.33
C LEU A 151 -1.41 17.90 -16.04
N ASP A 152 -0.31 18.37 -15.46
CA ASP A 152 0.66 19.26 -16.08
C ASP A 152 1.71 18.39 -16.79
N LYS A 153 1.57 18.25 -18.11
CA LYS A 153 2.44 17.38 -18.93
C LYS A 153 3.84 17.95 -19.14
N GLU A 154 4.01 19.26 -18.98
CA GLU A 154 5.31 19.92 -19.19
C GLU A 154 6.19 19.75 -17.95
N ASN A 155 5.60 19.85 -16.76
CA ASN A 155 6.30 19.73 -15.49
C ASN A 155 6.15 18.36 -14.81
N TYR A 156 5.47 17.41 -15.46
CA TYR A 156 5.22 16.04 -14.98
C TYR A 156 4.65 15.99 -13.56
N ARG A 157 3.64 16.81 -13.28
CA ARG A 157 3.01 16.95 -11.95
C ARG A 157 1.49 17.05 -12.04
N LEU A 158 0.81 16.95 -10.89
CA LEU A 158 -0.59 17.33 -10.78
C LEU A 158 -0.73 18.86 -10.91
N ILE A 159 -1.79 19.33 -11.56
CA ILE A 159 -2.06 20.78 -11.72
C ILE A 159 -2.39 21.43 -10.38
N ASN A 160 -3.13 20.72 -9.53
CA ASN A 160 -3.57 21.18 -8.22
C ASN A 160 -3.90 19.99 -7.31
N ASP A 161 -4.31 20.30 -6.07
CA ASP A 161 -4.57 19.32 -5.03
C ASP A 161 -5.89 18.56 -5.17
N SER A 162 -6.74 18.88 -6.17
CA SER A 162 -8.07 18.26 -6.31
C SER A 162 -8.01 16.72 -6.37
N VAL A 163 -6.98 16.18 -7.03
CA VAL A 163 -6.77 14.73 -7.14
C VAL A 163 -6.39 14.13 -5.79
N LEU A 164 -5.54 14.81 -5.02
CA LEU A 164 -5.15 14.36 -3.69
C LEU A 164 -6.34 14.46 -2.71
N MET A 165 -7.07 15.57 -2.73
CA MET A 165 -8.28 15.79 -1.92
C MET A 165 -9.36 14.74 -2.20
N TYR A 166 -9.42 14.20 -3.40
CA TYR A 166 -10.32 13.08 -3.72
C TYR A 166 -9.76 11.73 -3.25
N PHE A 167 -8.53 11.37 -3.63
CA PHE A 167 -8.03 10.02 -3.40
C PHE A 167 -7.57 9.73 -1.98
N GLN A 168 -7.08 10.72 -1.23
CA GLN A 168 -6.66 10.51 0.15
C GLN A 168 -7.84 10.00 1.01
N PRO A 169 -9.01 10.68 1.07
CA PRO A 169 -10.16 10.15 1.81
C PRO A 169 -10.65 8.78 1.33
N VAL A 170 -10.54 8.51 0.01
CA VAL A 170 -10.87 7.19 -0.55
C VAL A 170 -9.95 6.12 0.00
N PHE A 171 -8.65 6.38 0.05
CA PHE A 171 -7.66 5.45 0.58
C PHE A 171 -7.81 5.25 2.09
N GLU A 172 -8.00 6.32 2.85
CA GLU A 172 -8.28 6.29 4.29
C GLU A 172 -9.52 5.44 4.60
N THR A 173 -10.60 5.60 3.80
CA THR A 173 -11.82 4.79 3.94
C THR A 173 -11.55 3.30 3.70
N ILE A 174 -10.73 2.96 2.70
CA ILE A 174 -10.33 1.57 2.42
C ILE A 174 -9.54 1.01 3.61
N LEU A 175 -8.55 1.76 4.10
CA LEU A 175 -7.73 1.37 5.24
C LEU A 175 -8.57 1.13 6.50
N ASN A 176 -9.45 2.07 6.86
CA ASN A 176 -10.28 1.97 8.07
C ASN A 176 -11.17 0.73 8.02
N LYS A 177 -11.84 0.50 6.87
CA LYS A 177 -12.64 -0.71 6.66
C LYS A 177 -11.83 -2.00 6.75
N SER A 178 -10.56 -1.97 6.35
CA SER A 178 -9.66 -3.11 6.44
C SER A 178 -9.17 -3.36 7.87
N LEU A 179 -8.87 -2.30 8.62
CA LEU A 179 -8.36 -2.37 10.00
C LEU A 179 -9.44 -2.74 11.01
N ASP A 180 -10.70 -2.36 10.77
CA ASP A 180 -11.85 -2.72 11.62
C ASP A 180 -12.28 -4.20 11.48
N LYS A 181 -11.61 -5.00 10.64
CA LYS A 181 -11.89 -6.45 10.46
C LYS A 181 -11.18 -7.34 11.48
#